data_AF-A0A6I3LKA9-F1
#
_entry.id   AF-A0A6I3LKA9-F1
#
_cell.length_a   1.000
_cell.length_b   1.000
_cell.length_c   1.000
_cell.angle_alpha   90.00
_cell.angle_beta   90.00
_cell.angle_gamma   90.00
#
_symmetry.space_group_name_H-M   'P 1'
#
loop_
_entity.id
_entity.type
_entity.pdbx_description
1 polymer ?
#
loop_
_entity_poly.entity_id
_entity_poly.type
_entity_poly.pdbx_seq_one_letter_code
_entity_poly.pdbx_strand_id
1 'polypeptide(L)' 'MKQVAVVIGGGQTLGAFLSRGLAAEGYRVAVVDIQSDKAATVAHEI' A
#
# COMPACT_ATOMS: atom_id res chain seq x y z
N MET A 1 -12.06 15.12 -2.65
CA MET A 1 -12.07 13.80 -1.98
C MET A 1 -10.95 12.97 -2.59
N LYS A 2 -10.07 12.34 -1.80
CA LYS A 2 -8.98 11.51 -2.36
C LYS A 2 -9.53 10.18 -2.86
N GLN A 3 -9.13 9.73 -4.05
CA GLN A 3 -9.46 8.40 -4.54
C GLN A 3 -8.80 7.34 -3.64
N VAL A 4 -9.50 6.23 -3.42
CA VAL A 4 -9.05 5.15 -2.54
C VAL A 4 -8.54 3.99 -3.39
N ALA A 5 -7.37 3.48 -3.09
CA ALA A 5 -6.80 2.29 -3.73
C ALA A 5 -6.58 1.18 -2.69
N VAL A 6 -7.00 -0.04 -3.02
CA VAL A 6 -6.75 -1.24 -2.20
C VAL A 6 -5.76 -2.11 -2.94
N VAL A 7 -4.59 -2.35 -2.35
CA VAL A 7 -3.51 -3.11 -3.00
C VAL A 7 -3.37 -4.46 -2.30
N ILE A 8 -3.79 -5.54 -2.98
CA ILE A 8 -3.69 -6.91 -2.51
C ILE A 8 -2.29 -7.46 -2.84
N GLY A 9 -1.63 -8.09 -1.87
CA GLY A 9 -0.20 -8.43 -1.94
C GLY A 9 0.69 -7.20 -1.81
N GLY A 10 0.18 -6.13 -1.17
CA GLY A 10 0.84 -4.82 -1.09
C GLY A 10 2.03 -4.77 -0.13
N GLY A 11 2.29 -5.81 0.66
CA GLY A 11 3.34 -5.80 1.68
C GLY A 11 4.75 -6.04 1.15
N GLN A 12 4.92 -6.42 -0.12
CA GLN A 12 6.24 -6.79 -0.65
C GLN A 12 6.38 -6.59 -2.17
N THR A 13 7.63 -6.66 -2.64
CA THR A 13 8.04 -6.66 -4.06
C THR A 13 7.29 -5.60 -4.88
N LEU A 14 6.53 -6.02 -5.90
CA LEU A 14 5.77 -5.14 -6.78
C LEU A 14 4.59 -4.48 -6.06
N GLY A 15 3.89 -5.19 -5.16
CA GLY A 15 2.75 -4.64 -4.46
C GLY A 15 3.14 -3.49 -3.53
N ALA A 16 4.30 -3.58 -2.87
CA ALA A 16 4.83 -2.48 -2.06
C ALA A 16 5.27 -1.28 -2.91
N PHE A 17 5.88 -1.53 -4.08
CA PHE A 17 6.20 -0.47 -5.04
C PHE A 17 4.94 0.28 -5.50
N LEU A 18 3.89 -0.46 -5.86
CA LEU A 18 2.61 0.12 -6.27
C LEU A 18 1.94 0.92 -5.14
N SER A 19 1.96 0.40 -3.91
CA SER A 19 1.38 1.08 -2.74
C SER A 19 2.03 2.44 -2.50
N ARG A 20 3.37 2.51 -2.55
CA ARG A 20 4.12 3.76 -2.42
C ARG A 20 3.88 4.72 -3.57
N GLY A 21 3.87 4.22 -4.81
CA GLY A 21 3.59 5.02 -5.99
C GLY A 21 2.21 5.67 -5.94
N LEU A 22 1.17 4.90 -5.61
CA LEU A 22 -0.21 5.41 -5.49
C LEU A 22 -0.34 6.45 -4.36
N ALA A 23 0.33 6.24 -3.23
CA ALA A 23 0.34 7.23 -2.15
C ALA A 23 1.03 8.53 -2.56
N ALA A 24 2.17 8.45 -3.27
CA ALA A 24 2.89 9.60 -3.81
C ALA A 24 2.04 10.41 -4.82
N GLU A 25 1.22 9.73 -5.62
CA GLU A 25 0.24 10.35 -6.53
C GLU A 25 -1.01 10.90 -5.80
N GLY A 26 -1.09 10.76 -4.48
CA GLY A 26 -2.11 11.39 -3.64
C GLY A 26 -3.34 10.54 -3.33
N TYR A 27 -3.33 9.24 -3.68
CA TYR A 27 -4.38 8.31 -3.31
C TYR A 27 -4.37 8.04 -1.79
N ARG A 28 -5.52 7.66 -1.24
CA ARG A 28 -5.60 7.01 0.07
C ARG A 28 -5.44 5.51 -0.13
N VAL A 29 -4.36 4.93 0.36
CA VAL A 29 -4.00 3.53 0.07
C VAL A 29 -4.33 2.63 1.25
N ALA A 30 -4.96 1.49 0.99
CA ALA A 30 -5.09 0.37 1.92
C ALA A 30 -4.18 -0.78 1.45
N VAL A 31 -3.17 -1.10 2.25
CA VAL A 31 -2.23 -2.18 1.98
C VAL A 31 -2.76 -3.48 2.57
N VAL A 32 -2.94 -4.50 1.74
CA VAL A 32 -3.43 -5.81 2.15
C VAL A 32 -2.39 -6.86 1.80
N ASP A 33 -1.97 -7.65 2.77
CA ASP A 33 -1.06 -8.77 2.57
C ASP A 33 -1.42 -9.91 3.52
N ILE A 34 -1.11 -11.14 3.14
CA ILE A 34 -1.28 -12.30 4.03
C ILE A 34 -0.34 -12.22 5.24
N GLN A 35 0.79 -11.54 5.08
CA GLN A 35 1.75 -11.26 6.14
C GLN A 35 1.44 -9.88 6.72
N SER A 36 0.67 -9.84 7.81
CA SER A 36 0.20 -8.59 8.44
C SER A 36 1.31 -7.60 8.73
N ASP A 37 2.48 -8.08 9.18
CA ASP A 37 3.59 -7.22 9.56
C ASP A 37 4.20 -6.51 8.35
N LYS A 38 4.21 -7.19 7.20
CA LYS A 38 4.66 -6.61 5.93
C LYS A 38 3.69 -5.54 5.44
N ALA A 39 2.39 -5.80 5.50
CA ALA A 39 1.37 -4.81 5.17
C ALA A 39 1.47 -3.58 6.09
N ALA A 40 1.61 -3.80 7.40
CA ALA A 40 1.75 -2.73 8.39
C ALA A 40 3.01 -1.89 8.14
N THR A 41 4.14 -2.53 7.84
CA THR A 41 5.40 -1.85 7.53
C THR A 41 5.23 -0.90 6.34
N VAL A 42 4.70 -1.38 5.22
CA VAL A 42 4.47 -0.54 4.03
C VAL A 42 3.44 0.55 4.30
N ALA A 43 2.38 0.25 5.05
CA ALA A 43 1.36 1.23 5.42
C ALA A 43 1.89 2.35 6.32
N HIS A 44 2.91 2.10 7.15
CA HIS A 44 3.57 3.12 7.97
C HIS A 44 4.48 4.05 7.16
N GLU A 45 4.89 3.66 5.96
CA GLU A 45 5.77 4.45 5.09
C GLU A 45 5.01 5.43 4.18
N ILE A 46 3.67 5.34 4.12
CA ILE A 46 2.82 6.04 3.13
C ILE A 46 1.66 6.83 3.73
#